data_AF-A0A1S9A086-F1
#
_entry.id   AF-A0A1S9A086-F1
#
_cell.length_a   1.000
_cell.length_b   1.000
_cell.length_c   1.000
_cell.angle_alpha   90.00
_cell.angle_beta   90.00
_cell.angle_gamma   90.00
#
_symmetry.space_group_name_H-M   'P 1'
#
loop_
_entity.id
_entity.type
_entity.pdbx_description
1 polymer ?
#
loop_
_entity_poly.entity_id
_entity_poly.type
_entity_poly.pdbx_seq_one_letter_code
_entity_poly.pdbx_strand_id
1 'polypeptide(L)'
;MKRTLLLFSSTIILGCSQPHAFVLNDTKEDKYYVLKLVNQAFKEDQIDKSPLIVINGVPFKYDKKQDTIILPLKKTDIIDLDFLNKNSSRIIYNERENDGAIIITAKQINL
;
A
#
# COMPACT_ATOMS: atom_id res chain seq x y z
N MET A 1 9.36 -47.23 31.19
CA MET A 1 9.99 -47.03 29.86
C MET A 1 9.08 -46.11 29.06
N LYS A 2 9.49 -44.86 28.78
CA LYS A 2 9.72 -44.27 27.43
C LYS A 2 8.65 -44.72 26.41
N ARG A 3 7.91 -43.86 25.70
CA ARG A 3 8.44 -42.74 24.90
C ARG A 3 7.27 -41.93 24.27
N THR A 4 7.30 -40.63 24.54
CA THR A 4 7.00 -39.49 23.64
C THR A 4 5.63 -39.37 22.95
N LEU A 5 4.84 -38.43 23.48
CA LEU A 5 3.87 -37.59 22.76
C LEU A 5 4.53 -36.95 21.52
N LEU A 6 3.94 -37.09 20.33
CA LEU A 6 4.31 -36.32 19.14
C LEU A 6 3.25 -35.23 18.93
N LEU A 7 3.53 -34.04 19.47
CA LEU A 7 2.83 -32.81 19.08
C LEU A 7 3.49 -32.30 17.78
N PHE A 8 2.82 -32.46 16.64
CA PHE A 8 3.19 -31.78 15.41
C PHE A 8 2.84 -30.29 15.55
N SER A 9 3.80 -29.52 16.06
CA SER A 9 3.76 -28.05 15.97
C SER A 9 4.10 -27.65 14.54
N SER A 10 3.12 -27.63 13.65
CA SER A 10 3.23 -26.90 12.37
C SER A 10 3.03 -25.41 12.65
N THR A 11 4.11 -24.74 13.02
CA THR A 11 4.17 -23.29 12.87
C THR A 11 4.38 -23.01 11.39
N ILE A 12 3.26 -22.86 10.65
CA ILE A 12 3.32 -22.31 9.31
C ILE A 12 3.83 -20.88 9.50
N ILE A 13 5.10 -20.65 9.18
CA ILE A 13 5.67 -19.32 9.05
C ILE A 13 5.04 -18.75 7.78
N LEU A 14 3.79 -18.29 7.89
CA LEU A 14 3.19 -17.41 6.91
C LEU A 14 4.05 -16.15 6.94
N GLY A 15 5.00 -16.06 6.01
CA GLY A 15 5.70 -14.83 5.73
C GLY A 15 4.69 -13.81 5.23
N CYS A 16 4.01 -13.14 6.16
CA CYS A 16 3.19 -11.96 5.86
C CYS A 16 4.13 -10.85 5.43
N SER A 17 4.46 -10.87 4.15
CA SER A 17 5.11 -9.77 3.47
C SER A 17 4.29 -8.49 3.68
N GLN A 18 4.95 -7.44 4.14
CA GLN A 18 4.33 -6.15 4.38
C GLN A 18 4.23 -5.36 3.07
N PRO A 19 3.21 -4.50 2.89
CA PRO A 19 3.18 -3.57 1.78
C PRO A 19 4.27 -2.51 1.96
N HIS A 20 4.61 -1.79 0.88
CA HIS A 20 5.46 -0.62 1.00
C HIS A 20 4.85 0.40 1.96
N ALA A 21 5.71 1.05 2.74
CA ALA A 21 5.29 2.11 3.64
C ALA A 21 5.18 3.44 2.89
N PHE A 22 3.97 3.86 2.55
CA PHE A 22 3.73 5.17 1.92
C PHE A 22 3.52 6.25 2.98
N VAL A 23 4.48 7.19 3.08
CA VAL A 23 4.51 8.24 4.11
C VAL A 23 4.40 9.60 3.43
N LEU A 24 3.61 10.51 4.00
CA LEU A 24 3.48 11.87 3.49
C LEU A 24 4.70 12.73 3.86
N ASN A 25 5.02 13.72 3.03
CA ASN A 25 5.99 14.77 3.34
C ASN A 25 5.40 15.78 4.33
N ASP A 26 5.07 15.29 5.52
CA ASP A 26 4.39 16.00 6.58
C ASP A 26 5.07 15.73 7.93
N THR A 27 4.57 16.37 8.99
CA THR A 27 5.12 16.28 10.33
C THR A 27 4.25 15.42 11.25
N LYS A 28 4.87 14.93 12.33
CA LYS A 28 4.18 14.21 13.43
C LYS A 28 3.40 12.99 12.95
N GLU A 29 2.12 12.87 13.35
CA GLU A 29 1.27 11.72 13.06
C GLU A 29 0.66 11.78 11.65
N ASP A 30 0.47 12.98 11.12
CA ASP A 30 -0.17 13.17 9.82
C ASP A 30 0.65 12.56 8.67
N LYS A 31 1.97 12.47 8.84
CA LYS A 31 2.84 11.78 7.89
C LYS A 31 2.45 10.31 7.66
N TYR A 32 1.82 9.67 8.65
CA TYR A 32 1.41 8.27 8.58
C TYR A 32 -0.04 8.07 8.15
N TYR A 33 -0.75 9.12 7.73
CA TYR A 33 -2.15 9.04 7.33
C TYR A 33 -2.37 8.02 6.20
N VAL A 34 -1.64 8.15 5.09
CA VAL A 34 -1.73 7.21 3.95
C VAL A 34 -1.28 5.81 4.34
N LEU A 35 -0.18 5.69 5.09
CA LEU A 35 0.32 4.40 5.58
C LEU A 35 -0.76 3.59 6.30
N LYS A 36 -1.53 4.24 7.19
CA LYS A 36 -2.61 3.56 7.94
C LYS A 36 -3.67 3.00 7.00
N LEU A 37 -4.11 3.77 6.00
CA LEU A 37 -5.12 3.37 5.04
C LEU A 37 -4.63 2.26 4.11
N VAL A 38 -3.40 2.36 3.59
CA VAL A 38 -2.78 1.32 2.75
C VAL A 38 -2.66 0.02 3.52
N ASN A 39 -2.21 0.05 4.77
CA ASN A 39 -2.10 -1.15 5.59
C ASN A 39 -3.46 -1.81 5.83
N GLN A 40 -4.53 -1.02 5.94
CA GLN A 40 -5.89 -1.55 6.04
C GLN A 40 -6.32 -2.19 4.72
N ALA A 41 -6.21 -1.48 3.59
CA ALA A 41 -6.57 -1.99 2.27
C ALA A 41 -5.79 -3.27 1.89
N PHE A 42 -4.51 -3.36 2.28
CA PHE A 42 -3.69 -4.56 2.11
C PHE A 42 -4.22 -5.73 2.96
N LYS A 43 -4.55 -5.50 4.22
CA LYS A 43 -5.13 -6.54 5.11
C LYS A 43 -6.48 -7.06 4.59
N GLU A 44 -7.22 -6.20 3.91
CA GLU A 44 -8.51 -6.52 3.28
C GLU A 44 -8.36 -7.12 1.87
N ASP A 45 -7.15 -7.42 1.41
CA ASP A 45 -6.81 -7.94 0.06
C ASP A 45 -7.34 -7.05 -1.10
N GLN A 46 -7.54 -5.76 -0.84
CA GLN A 46 -7.91 -4.81 -1.89
C GLN A 46 -6.70 -4.52 -2.79
N ILE A 47 -5.51 -4.39 -2.21
CA ILE A 47 -4.26 -4.09 -2.91
C ILE A 47 -3.15 -5.06 -2.48
N ASP A 48 -2.12 -5.21 -3.31
CA ASP A 48 -0.91 -5.97 -2.98
C ASP A 48 0.23 -5.04 -2.52
N LYS A 49 1.46 -5.55 -2.44
CA LYS A 49 2.59 -4.84 -1.82
C LYS A 49 3.05 -3.61 -2.58
N SER A 50 2.98 -3.64 -3.91
CA SER A 50 3.54 -2.61 -4.79
C SER A 50 2.50 -1.98 -5.72
N PRO A 51 1.40 -1.44 -5.15
CA PRO A 51 0.31 -0.88 -5.92
C PRO A 51 0.78 0.33 -6.72
N LEU A 52 0.13 0.61 -7.85
CA LEU A 52 0.29 1.88 -8.53
C LEU A 52 -0.15 3.02 -7.59
N ILE A 53 0.49 4.17 -7.67
CA ILE A 53 -0.01 5.39 -7.03
C ILE A 53 -0.41 6.36 -8.11
N VAL A 54 -1.60 6.94 -7.99
CA VAL A 54 -2.11 7.95 -8.92
C VAL A 54 -2.55 9.16 -8.12
N ILE A 55 -1.94 10.31 -8.40
CA ILE A 55 -2.25 11.57 -7.75
C ILE A 55 -2.90 12.48 -8.79
N ASN A 56 -4.16 12.87 -8.58
CA ASN A 56 -4.92 13.71 -9.51
C ASN A 56 -4.92 13.16 -10.96
N GLY A 57 -5.06 11.84 -11.10
CA GLY A 57 -5.06 11.17 -12.41
C GLY A 57 -3.67 10.95 -13.02
N VAL A 58 -2.59 11.43 -12.40
CA VAL A 58 -1.22 11.25 -12.88
C VAL A 58 -0.51 10.14 -12.09
N PRO A 59 0.03 9.10 -12.77
CA PRO A 59 0.83 8.07 -12.11
C PRO A 59 2.08 8.66 -11.42
N PHE A 60 2.20 8.43 -10.12
CA PHE A 60 3.38 8.77 -9.34
C PHE A 60 4.41 7.63 -9.42
N LYS A 61 5.55 7.91 -10.05
CA LYS A 61 6.65 6.94 -10.16
C LYS A 61 7.44 6.87 -8.87
N TYR A 62 7.69 5.66 -8.40
CA TYR A 62 8.53 5.40 -7.23
C TYR A 62 9.35 4.13 -7.42
N ASP A 63 10.40 3.97 -6.62
CA ASP A 63 11.25 2.78 -6.64
C ASP A 63 10.61 1.65 -5.81
N LYS A 64 10.07 0.63 -6.50
CA LYS A 64 9.46 -0.57 -5.88
C LYS A 64 10.46 -1.43 -5.08
N LYS A 65 11.76 -1.09 -5.04
CA LYS A 65 12.73 -1.75 -4.16
C LYS A 65 12.87 -1.09 -2.79
N GLN A 66 12.34 0.12 -2.60
CA GLN A 66 12.43 0.83 -1.33
C GLN A 66 11.30 0.43 -0.40
N ASP A 67 11.63 0.16 0.87
CA ASP A 67 10.62 -0.22 1.87
C ASP A 67 9.68 0.94 2.21
N THR A 68 10.19 2.18 2.17
CA THR A 68 9.44 3.40 2.49
C THR A 68 9.48 4.37 1.32
N ILE A 69 8.30 4.83 0.90
CA ILE A 69 8.10 5.77 -0.20
C ILE A 69 7.54 7.06 0.37
N ILE A 70 8.22 8.19 0.11
CA ILE A 70 7.76 9.50 0.53
C ILE A 70 6.91 10.12 -0.58
N LEU A 71 5.64 10.37 -0.28
CA LEU A 71 4.73 11.08 -1.17
C LEU A 71 4.91 12.59 -0.98
N PRO A 72 5.01 13.37 -2.07
CA PRO A 72 5.21 14.83 -2.02
C PRO A 72 3.93 15.59 -1.67
N LEU A 73 3.15 15.07 -0.73
CA LEU A 73 1.86 15.60 -0.28
C LEU A 73 1.90 15.83 1.23
N LYS A 74 1.19 16.83 1.72
CA LYS A 74 0.77 16.94 3.13
C LYS A 74 -0.63 16.36 3.29
N LYS A 75 -1.00 15.99 4.52
CA LYS A 75 -2.36 15.49 4.78
C LYS A 75 -3.43 16.54 4.46
N THR A 76 -3.13 17.82 4.70
CA THR A 76 -4.03 18.94 4.39
C THR A 76 -4.31 19.12 2.91
N ASP A 77 -3.47 18.53 2.06
CA ASP A 77 -3.62 18.59 0.61
C ASP A 77 -4.56 17.50 0.10
N ILE A 78 -4.67 16.37 0.81
CA ILE A 78 -5.51 15.25 0.41
C ILE A 78 -6.99 15.62 0.63
N ILE A 79 -7.77 15.57 -0.44
CA ILE A 79 -9.22 15.70 -0.42
C ILE A 79 -9.84 14.33 -0.20
N ASP A 80 -9.34 13.32 -0.92
CA ASP A 80 -9.85 11.96 -0.89
C ASP A 80 -8.78 10.93 -1.21
N LEU A 81 -8.96 9.71 -0.71
CA LEU A 81 -8.08 8.57 -0.96
C LEU A 81 -8.90 7.29 -1.13
N ASP A 82 -8.82 6.72 -2.32
CA ASP A 82 -9.51 5.51 -2.73
C ASP A 82 -8.54 4.41 -3.16
N PHE A 83 -9.07 3.18 -3.24
CA PHE A 83 -8.33 2.02 -3.70
C PHE A 83 -9.02 1.36 -4.88
N LEU A 84 -8.24 1.00 -5.89
CA LEU A 84 -8.67 0.09 -6.95
C LEU A 84 -8.07 -1.28 -6.71
N ASN A 85 -8.92 -2.29 -6.76
CA ASN A 85 -8.45 -3.65 -6.65
C ASN A 85 -7.60 -4.07 -7.86
N LYS A 86 -6.92 -5.22 -7.72
CA LYS A 86 -6.02 -5.80 -8.73
C LYS A 86 -6.64 -5.87 -10.12
N ASN A 87 -7.91 -6.28 -10.22
CA ASN A 87 -8.62 -6.40 -11.49
C ASN A 87 -8.97 -5.02 -12.09
N SER A 88 -9.52 -4.11 -11.29
CA SER A 88 -9.89 -2.77 -11.73
C SER A 88 -8.67 -1.95 -12.15
N SER A 89 -7.57 -2.02 -11.38
CA SER A 89 -6.30 -1.37 -11.70
C SER A 89 -5.77 -1.82 -13.06
N ARG A 90 -5.79 -3.14 -13.32
CA ARG A 90 -5.34 -3.73 -14.58
C ARG A 90 -6.11 -3.20 -15.79
N ILE A 91 -7.43 -3.07 -15.65
CA ILE A 91 -8.33 -2.59 -16.72
C ILE A 91 -8.08 -1.10 -17.02
N ILE A 92 -7.90 -0.28 -15.99
CA ILE A 92 -7.82 1.18 -16.14
C ILE A 92 -6.41 1.63 -16.54
N TYR A 93 -5.37 1.09 -15.91
CA TYR A 93 -4.01 1.61 -16.07
C TYR A 93 -3.13 0.81 -17.01
N ASN A 94 -3.23 -0.52 -17.02
CA ASN A 94 -2.72 -1.51 -18.00
C ASN A 94 -2.41 -2.85 -17.31
N GLU A 95 -2.10 -3.88 -18.12
CA GLU A 95 -1.77 -5.23 -17.67
C GLU A 95 -0.55 -5.38 -16.74
N ARG A 96 0.27 -4.34 -16.58
CA ARG A 96 1.46 -4.38 -15.70
C ARG A 96 1.14 -3.93 -14.27
N GLU A 97 0.00 -3.27 -14.04
CA GLU A 97 -0.40 -2.74 -12.73
C GLU A 97 -1.34 -3.71 -11.99
N ASN A 98 -0.78 -4.88 -11.64
CA ASN A 98 -1.51 -6.01 -11.07
C ASN A 98 -1.64 -6.00 -9.54
N ASP A 99 -0.97 -5.05 -8.86
CA ASP A 99 -0.95 -4.96 -7.40
C ASP A 99 -2.08 -4.04 -6.86
N GLY A 100 -3.02 -3.63 -7.73
CA GLY A 100 -4.01 -2.61 -7.40
C GLY A 100 -3.45 -1.19 -7.54
N ALA A 101 -4.27 -0.19 -7.20
CA ALA A 101 -3.87 1.21 -7.24
C ALA A 101 -4.39 2.01 -6.04
N ILE A 102 -3.58 2.95 -5.57
CA ILE A 102 -3.94 3.98 -4.61
C ILE A 102 -4.28 5.25 -5.39
N ILE A 103 -5.53 5.70 -5.30
CA ILE A 103 -6.02 6.90 -6.00
C ILE A 103 -6.12 8.02 -5.00
N ILE A 104 -5.32 9.07 -5.19
CA ILE A 104 -5.27 10.23 -4.32
C ILE A 104 -5.82 11.43 -5.08
N THR A 105 -6.93 11.97 -4.59
CA THR A 105 -7.41 13.28 -5.01
C THR A 105 -6.84 14.31 -4.04
N ALA A 106 -6.03 15.23 -4.55
CA ALA A 106 -5.43 16.29 -3.78
C ALA A 106 -5.86 17.67 -4.29
N LYS A 107 -5.90 18.64 -3.39
CA LYS A 107 -5.96 20.07 -3.73
C LYS A 107 -4.86 20.35 -4.75
N GLN A 108 -5.11 21.31 -5.63
CA GLN A 108 -4.20 21.64 -6.72
C GLN A 108 -2.79 21.90 -6.17
N ILE A 109 -1.88 20.98 -6.44
CA ILE A 109 -0.46 21.09 -6.14
C ILE A 109 0.22 21.23 -7.48
N ASN A 110 1.09 22.24 -7.63
CA ASN A 110 2.05 22.25 -8.72
C ASN A 110 3.08 21.14 -8.41
N LEU A 111 2.79 19.92 -8.88
CA LEU A 111 3.67 18.75 -8.81
C LEU A 111 4.85 18.89 -9.77
#